data_AF-A0A0M0JXZ0-F1
#
_entry.id   AF-A0A0M0JXZ0-F1
#
_cell.length_a   1.000
_cell.length_b   1.000
_cell.length_c   1.000
_cell.angle_alpha   90.00
_cell.angle_beta   90.00
_cell.angle_gamma   90.00
#
_symmetry.space_group_name_H-M   'P 1'
#
loop_
_entity.id
_entity.type
_entity.pdbx_description
1 polymer ?
#
loop_
_entity_poly.entity_id
_entity_poly.type
_entity_poly.pdbx_seq_one_letter_code
_entity_poly.pdbx_strand_id
1 'polypeptide(L)'
;MPFALRQLMKPGDSGDAPLSLLLPLPGDDRPSYLIGRKEGAIVLANDKSISRRHAELSVTDGRLFIKDLDSKFGTFINTQRLWNTEPTDAASLAESQPLLAEEPYGHPGGRRYAVPHGAKLKVGTTSFLVEHVPLVVCASGVSGDAKATHKAACERLGAAQAKEWREDVTHLVTPMMQWTPKFLYALGSLVPVVNPLWLHDASMRTAISDPLPDVNDAKYAPTPPAGARAESGLDARV
;
A
#
# COMPACT_ATOMS: atom_id res chain seq x y z
N MET A 1 0.58 4.05 -7.32
CA MET A 1 0.25 2.71 -6.82
C MET A 1 0.64 2.61 -5.36
N PRO A 2 -0.17 1.96 -4.52
CA PRO A 2 0.09 1.85 -3.09
C PRO A 2 1.14 0.77 -2.75
N PHE A 3 1.70 0.87 -1.55
CA PHE A 3 2.66 -0.04 -0.93
C PHE A 3 2.14 -0.51 0.42
N ALA A 4 2.20 -1.80 0.66
CA ALA A 4 2.02 -2.40 1.96
C ALA A 4 3.38 -2.57 2.67
N LEU A 5 3.46 -2.18 3.94
CA LEU A 5 4.54 -2.54 4.83
C LEU A 5 4.01 -3.54 5.83
N ARG A 6 4.51 -4.78 5.79
CA ARG A 6 4.17 -5.82 6.76
C ARG A 6 5.29 -5.97 7.77
N GLN A 7 5.01 -5.72 9.04
CA GLN A 7 5.98 -5.95 10.10
C GLN A 7 6.31 -7.45 10.17
N LEU A 8 7.60 -7.75 10.20
CA LEU A 8 8.09 -9.10 10.40
C LEU A 8 8.16 -9.38 11.91
N MET A 9 7.46 -10.42 12.34
CA MET A 9 7.45 -10.87 13.73
C MET A 9 8.87 -11.30 14.16
N LYS A 10 9.27 -10.92 15.37
CA LYS A 10 10.48 -11.47 15.99
C LYS A 10 10.16 -12.85 16.57
N PRO A 11 11.11 -13.81 16.56
CA PRO A 11 10.94 -15.05 17.30
C PRO A 11 10.71 -14.75 18.79
N GLY A 12 9.56 -15.17 19.33
CA GLY A 12 9.20 -14.97 20.74
C GLY A 12 8.27 -13.79 21.06
N ASP A 13 7.81 -13.01 20.07
CA ASP A 13 6.71 -12.04 20.30
C ASP A 13 5.39 -12.79 20.46
N SER A 14 4.80 -12.71 21.66
CA SER A 14 3.53 -13.34 22.01
C SER A 14 2.46 -12.26 22.26
N GLY A 15 1.57 -12.02 21.29
CA GLY A 15 0.30 -11.37 21.60
C GLY A 15 -0.36 -10.59 20.45
N ASP A 16 0.36 -9.67 19.83
CA ASP A 16 -0.25 -8.73 18.86
C ASP A 16 -0.02 -9.15 17.40
N ALA A 17 -1.03 -8.94 16.56
CA ALA A 17 -0.89 -9.13 15.12
C ALA A 17 0.18 -8.15 14.57
N PRO A 18 1.03 -8.60 13.63
CA PRO A 18 2.06 -7.75 13.05
C PRO A 18 1.43 -6.51 12.40
N LEU A 19 2.04 -5.35 12.61
CA LEU A 19 1.59 -4.09 12.00
C LEU A 19 1.61 -4.21 10.48
N SER A 20 0.47 -3.94 9.85
CA SER A 20 0.34 -3.89 8.39
C SER A 20 -0.12 -2.50 7.99
N LEU A 21 0.69 -1.81 7.19
CA LEU A 21 0.46 -0.41 6.83
C LEU A 21 0.30 -0.28 5.32
N LEU A 22 -0.61 0.56 4.85
CA LEU A 22 -0.84 0.80 3.43
C LEU A 22 -0.68 2.29 3.09
N LEU A 23 0.40 2.57 2.36
CA LEU A 23 0.83 3.91 1.95
C LEU A 23 0.65 4.10 0.43
N PRO A 24 0.47 5.33 -0.07
CA PRO A 24 0.14 6.52 0.69
C PRO A 24 -1.31 6.49 1.21
N LEU A 25 -1.63 7.44 2.09
CA LEU A 25 -3.01 7.82 2.38
C LEU A 25 -3.60 8.50 1.14
N PRO A 26 -4.90 8.32 0.89
CA PRO A 26 -5.49 8.85 -0.33
C PRO A 26 -5.58 10.38 -0.35
N GLY A 27 -5.16 10.99 -1.46
CA GLY A 27 -5.31 12.44 -1.68
C GLY A 27 -4.23 13.33 -1.09
N ASP A 28 -3.07 12.78 -0.74
CA ASP A 28 -1.85 13.54 -0.42
C ASP A 28 -0.87 13.43 -1.60
N ASP A 29 -0.43 14.56 -2.15
CA ASP A 29 0.42 14.61 -3.35
C ASP A 29 1.88 14.26 -3.08
N ARG A 30 2.37 14.43 -1.84
CA ARG A 30 3.73 14.08 -1.42
C ARG A 30 3.78 13.68 0.06
N PRO A 31 3.09 12.60 0.44
CA PRO A 31 2.96 12.26 1.83
C PRO A 31 4.29 11.83 2.42
N SER A 32 4.57 12.35 3.61
CA SER A 32 5.69 11.98 4.44
C SER A 32 5.19 11.36 5.76
N TYR A 33 5.70 10.18 6.08
CA TYR A 33 5.32 9.40 7.26
C TYR A 33 6.52 9.23 8.18
N LEU A 34 6.51 9.98 9.28
CA LEU A 34 7.51 9.83 10.33
C LEU A 34 7.34 8.47 11.04
N ILE A 35 8.43 7.72 11.10
CA ILE A 35 8.60 6.54 11.96
C ILE A 35 9.34 6.98 13.22
N GLY A 36 8.75 6.67 14.37
CA GLY A 36 9.29 7.07 15.66
C GLY A 36 8.81 6.23 16.82
N ARG A 37 9.46 6.40 17.98
CA ARG A 37 9.10 5.66 19.20
C ARG A 37 7.92 6.29 19.93
N LYS A 38 7.71 7.61 19.80
CA LYS A 38 6.65 8.34 20.52
C LYS A 38 5.83 9.26 19.62
N GLU A 39 6.39 9.66 18.49
CA GLU A 39 5.82 10.66 17.59
C GLU A 39 5.89 10.13 16.17
N GLY A 40 4.89 10.48 15.35
CA GLY A 40 4.84 10.15 13.94
C GLY A 40 3.59 9.38 13.55
N ALA A 41 3.44 9.16 12.24
CA ALA A 41 2.36 8.35 11.70
C ALA A 41 2.56 6.86 12.01
N ILE A 42 3.81 6.43 12.18
CA ILE A 42 4.19 5.05 12.48
C ILE A 42 4.90 5.03 13.84
N VAL A 43 4.18 4.66 14.89
CA VAL A 43 4.69 4.67 16.26
C VAL A 43 5.07 3.25 16.71
N LEU A 44 6.36 3.02 16.90
CA LEU A 44 6.93 1.77 17.40
C LEU A 44 7.31 1.90 18.88
N ALA A 45 6.29 2.05 19.74
CA ALA A 45 6.48 2.43 21.14
C ALA A 45 7.28 1.43 21.99
N ASN A 46 7.14 0.14 21.70
CA ASN A 46 7.74 -0.93 22.49
C ASN A 46 9.20 -1.21 22.15
N ASP A 47 9.70 -0.69 21.01
CA ASP A 47 11.08 -0.92 20.59
C ASP A 47 12.01 0.22 21.07
N LYS A 48 12.80 -0.08 22.10
CA LYS A 48 13.75 0.87 22.71
C LYS A 48 14.88 1.29 21.76
N SER A 49 15.13 0.54 20.68
CA SER A 49 16.11 0.90 19.65
C SER A 49 15.61 1.99 18.70
N ILE A 50 14.31 2.29 18.73
CA ILE A 50 13.71 3.33 17.89
C ILE A 50 13.92 4.70 18.54
N SER A 51 14.32 5.68 17.71
CA SER A 51 14.50 7.07 18.14
C SER A 51 13.14 7.76 18.22
N ARG A 52 13.02 8.90 18.92
CA ARG A 52 11.76 9.67 18.94
C ARG A 52 11.28 10.01 17.53
N ARG A 53 12.21 10.47 16.70
CA ARG A 53 12.12 10.63 15.24
C ARG A 53 13.24 9.80 14.67
N HIS A 54 12.95 8.68 14.01
CA HIS A 54 13.97 7.70 13.61
C HIS A 54 14.20 7.70 12.12
N ALA A 55 13.12 7.59 11.35
CA ALA A 55 13.18 7.57 9.90
C ALA A 55 11.92 8.22 9.34
N GLU A 56 11.96 8.56 8.07
CA GLU A 56 10.85 9.18 7.35
C GLU A 56 10.62 8.41 6.04
N LEU A 57 9.40 7.92 5.85
CA LEU A 57 8.96 7.32 4.59
C LEU A 57 8.29 8.37 3.73
N SER A 58 8.53 8.35 2.43
CA SER A 58 7.78 9.17 1.48
C SER A 58 7.40 8.36 0.25
N VAL A 59 6.25 8.66 -0.33
CA VAL A 59 5.86 8.11 -1.63
C VAL A 59 5.86 9.26 -2.63
N THR A 60 6.65 9.13 -3.70
CA THR A 60 6.73 10.13 -4.77
C THR A 60 6.77 9.40 -6.10
N ASP A 61 5.97 9.83 -7.08
CA ASP A 61 5.90 9.23 -8.41
C ASP A 61 5.69 7.70 -8.39
N GLY A 62 4.89 7.22 -7.44
CA GLY A 62 4.62 5.79 -7.27
C GLY A 62 5.81 4.95 -6.78
N ARG A 63 6.86 5.58 -6.26
CA ARG A 63 8.02 4.92 -5.65
C ARG A 63 8.08 5.21 -4.16
N LEU A 64 8.42 4.20 -3.37
CA LEU A 64 8.64 4.34 -1.94
C LEU A 64 10.08 4.75 -1.66
N PHE A 65 10.25 5.75 -0.80
CA PHE A 65 11.55 6.22 -0.34
C PHE A 65 11.61 6.20 1.18
N ILE A 66 12.83 6.06 1.70
CA ILE A 66 13.10 6.21 3.12
C ILE A 66 14.33 7.08 3.36
N LYS A 67 14.27 7.85 4.44
CA LYS A 67 15.38 8.63 4.97
C LYS A 67 15.60 8.27 6.45
N ASP A 68 16.85 8.07 6.84
CA ASP A 68 17.23 8.01 8.25
C ASP A 68 17.36 9.43 8.83
N LEU A 69 16.87 9.64 10.05
CA LEU A 69 16.92 10.95 10.74
C LEU A 69 17.99 10.94 11.84
N ASP A 70 19.21 10.57 11.47
CA ASP A 70 20.38 10.42 12.34
C ASP A 70 20.07 9.53 13.56
N SER A 71 19.49 8.37 13.27
CA SER A 71 19.00 7.47 14.31
C SER A 71 20.14 6.73 15.02
N LYS A 72 19.95 6.43 16.32
CA LYS A 72 20.99 5.79 17.14
C LYS A 72 21.37 4.39 16.65
N PHE A 73 20.38 3.61 16.21
CA PHE A 73 20.57 2.22 15.79
C PHE A 73 20.58 2.04 14.28
N GLY A 74 20.38 3.11 13.52
CA GLY A 74 20.39 3.10 12.07
C GLY A 74 19.10 2.54 11.45
N THR A 75 18.95 2.88 10.18
CA THR A 75 17.95 2.33 9.26
C THR A 75 18.68 1.54 8.18
N PHE A 76 18.09 0.44 7.71
CA PHE A 76 18.70 -0.46 6.72
C PHE A 76 17.68 -0.86 5.66
N ILE A 77 18.14 -0.98 4.42
CA ILE A 77 17.43 -1.66 3.34
C ILE A 77 18.17 -2.97 3.07
N ASN A 78 17.47 -4.09 3.24
CA ASN A 78 18.04 -5.43 3.28
C ASN A 78 19.15 -5.50 4.36
N THR A 79 20.39 -5.68 3.95
CA THR A 79 21.58 -5.74 4.83
C THR A 79 22.36 -4.43 4.86
N GLN A 80 22.00 -3.44 4.04
CA GLN A 80 22.78 -2.23 3.81
C GLN A 80 22.26 -1.08 4.68
N ARG A 81 23.16 -0.42 5.41
CA ARG A 81 22.84 0.72 6.27
C ARG A 81 22.65 1.99 5.45
N LEU A 82 21.67 2.79 5.84
CA LEU A 82 21.42 4.11 5.27
C LEU A 82 22.25 5.16 5.99
N TRP A 83 22.81 6.07 5.20
CA TRP A 83 23.63 7.17 5.70
C TRP A 83 23.03 8.50 5.29
N ASN A 84 22.90 9.42 6.25
CA ASN A 84 22.42 10.78 5.98
C ASN A 84 23.56 11.68 5.46
N THR A 85 24.81 11.38 5.86
CA THR A 85 26.04 11.97 5.33
C THR A 85 26.96 10.91 4.73
N GLU A 86 27.91 11.29 3.86
CA GLU A 86 28.93 10.35 3.40
C GLU A 86 29.69 9.76 4.61
N PRO A 87 29.87 8.43 4.66
CA PRO A 87 30.66 7.83 5.71
C PRO A 87 32.11 8.33 5.62
N THR A 88 32.64 8.85 6.72
CA THR A 88 34.00 9.42 6.76
C THR A 88 35.07 8.40 7.16
N ASP A 89 34.67 7.24 7.69
CA ASP A 89 35.59 6.17 8.09
C ASP A 89 35.63 5.01 7.08
N ALA A 90 36.80 4.36 7.01
CA ALA A 90 37.09 3.30 6.04
C ALA A 90 36.20 2.06 6.19
N ALA A 91 35.73 1.76 7.42
CA ALA A 91 34.86 0.62 7.68
C ALA A 91 33.46 0.85 7.08
N SER A 92 32.93 2.06 7.25
CA SER A 92 31.61 2.45 6.75
C SER A 92 31.59 2.66 5.22
N LEU A 93 32.72 3.06 4.63
CA LEU A 93 32.91 3.10 3.18
C LEU A 93 32.94 1.69 2.55
N ALA A 94 33.48 0.69 3.25
CA ALA A 94 33.48 -0.70 2.79
C ALA A 94 32.08 -1.33 2.83
N GLU A 95 31.21 -0.88 3.75
CA GLU A 95 29.82 -1.33 3.87
C GLU A 95 28.84 -0.61 2.94
N SER A 96 29.22 0.54 2.36
CA SER A 96 28.39 1.27 1.40
C SER A 96 28.42 0.62 0.01
N GLN A 97 27.64 -0.44 -0.18
CA GLN A 97 27.23 -0.84 -1.54
C GLN A 97 26.29 0.24 -2.11
N PRO A 98 26.29 0.48 -3.44
CA PRO A 98 25.48 1.54 -4.02
C PRO A 98 23.99 1.14 -4.01
N LEU A 99 23.28 1.52 -2.94
CA LEU A 99 21.85 1.77 -3.05
C LEU A 99 21.64 2.92 -4.03
N LEU A 100 20.60 2.85 -4.83
CA LEU A 100 20.15 4.00 -5.63
C LEU A 100 19.61 5.08 -4.68
N ALA A 101 20.52 5.89 -4.15
CA ALA A 101 20.19 7.17 -3.53
C ALA A 101 19.81 8.10 -4.67
N GLU A 102 18.55 8.52 -4.70
CA GLU A 102 18.03 9.26 -5.85
C GLU A 102 18.29 10.76 -5.74
N GLU A 103 18.72 11.25 -4.58
CA GLU A 103 18.97 12.67 -4.37
C GLU A 103 20.33 12.88 -3.67
N PRO A 104 21.33 13.49 -4.35
CA PRO A 104 22.56 13.89 -3.72
C PRO A 104 22.37 15.17 -2.89
N TYR A 105 23.31 15.38 -1.97
CA TYR A 105 23.47 16.54 -1.09
C TYR A 105 22.90 17.86 -1.66
N GLY A 106 22.00 18.51 -0.91
CA GLY A 106 21.58 19.90 -1.17
C GLY A 106 20.07 20.16 -1.20
N HIS A 107 19.21 19.14 -1.22
CA HIS A 107 17.76 19.34 -1.04
C HIS A 107 17.47 19.70 0.44
N PRO A 108 16.52 20.60 0.76
CA PRO A 108 16.14 20.97 2.14
C PRO A 108 15.63 19.81 3.03
N GLY A 109 15.71 18.56 2.56
CA GLY A 109 15.27 17.34 3.22
C GLY A 109 16.32 16.24 3.37
N GLY A 110 17.61 16.43 3.06
CA GLY A 110 18.66 15.40 3.24
C GLY A 110 18.58 14.19 2.30
N ARG A 111 19.44 13.19 2.49
CA ARG A 111 19.57 12.01 1.60
C ARG A 111 18.43 11.01 1.83
N ARG A 112 17.79 10.55 0.75
CA ARG A 112 16.76 9.49 0.79
C ARG A 112 17.08 8.36 -0.20
N TYR A 113 16.58 7.18 0.09
CA TYR A 113 16.88 5.94 -0.64
C TYR A 113 15.60 5.29 -1.13
N ALA A 114 15.58 4.84 -2.39
CA ALA A 114 14.46 4.09 -2.93
C ALA A 114 14.35 2.71 -2.26
N VAL A 115 13.15 2.32 -1.85
CA VAL A 115 12.85 1.02 -1.24
C VAL A 115 12.08 0.17 -2.24
N PRO A 116 12.71 -0.84 -2.86
CA PRO A 116 12.03 -1.65 -3.88
C PRO A 116 11.01 -2.62 -3.26
N HIS A 117 10.08 -3.11 -4.10
CA HIS A 117 9.21 -4.24 -3.76
C HIS A 117 10.06 -5.45 -3.33
N GLY A 118 9.61 -6.15 -2.29
CA GLY A 118 10.29 -7.31 -1.72
C GLY A 118 11.45 -6.96 -0.79
N ALA A 119 11.82 -5.68 -0.65
CA ALA A 119 12.90 -5.29 0.25
C ALA A 119 12.52 -5.49 1.72
N LYS A 120 13.49 -5.98 2.50
CA LYS A 120 13.40 -5.97 3.96
C LYS A 120 13.86 -4.62 4.48
N LEU A 121 12.92 -3.80 4.94
CA LEU A 121 13.23 -2.53 5.57
C LEU A 121 13.41 -2.74 7.07
N LYS A 122 14.56 -2.36 7.64
CA LYS A 122 14.83 -2.47 9.08
C LYS A 122 15.04 -1.09 9.68
N VAL A 123 14.31 -0.78 10.74
CA VAL A 123 14.35 0.47 11.49
C VAL A 123 14.69 0.11 12.93
N GLY A 124 15.85 0.53 13.43
CA GLY A 124 16.39 0.01 14.70
C GLY A 124 16.49 -1.52 14.68
N THR A 125 15.70 -2.20 15.52
CA THR A 125 15.61 -3.68 15.54
C THR A 125 14.33 -4.22 14.92
N THR A 126 13.39 -3.36 14.52
CA THR A 126 12.12 -3.75 13.91
C THR A 126 12.30 -3.89 12.40
N SER A 127 11.76 -4.95 11.82
CA SER A 127 11.85 -5.21 10.37
C SER A 127 10.46 -5.22 9.74
N PHE A 128 10.39 -4.74 8.51
CA PHE A 128 9.21 -4.73 7.65
C PHE A 128 9.57 -5.38 6.32
N LEU A 129 8.63 -6.12 5.74
CA LEU A 129 8.65 -6.49 4.33
C LEU A 129 7.84 -5.44 3.56
N VAL A 130 8.46 -4.90 2.51
CA VAL A 130 7.80 -3.94 1.62
C VAL A 130 7.19 -4.68 0.45
N GLU A 131 5.89 -4.55 0.26
CA GLU A 131 5.14 -5.15 -0.84
C GLU A 131 4.43 -4.06 -1.64
N HIS A 132 4.78 -3.89 -2.90
CA HIS A 132 3.93 -3.17 -3.84
C HIS A 132 2.56 -3.84 -3.96
N VAL A 133 1.49 -3.07 -3.80
CA VAL A 133 0.10 -3.53 -3.93
C VAL A 133 -0.41 -3.05 -5.28
N PRO A 134 -0.45 -3.92 -6.31
CA PRO A 134 -0.97 -3.53 -7.60
C PRO A 134 -2.46 -3.21 -7.46
N LEU A 135 -2.85 -2.01 -7.91
CA LEU A 135 -4.24 -1.58 -7.90
C LEU A 135 -4.59 -1.06 -9.29
N VAL A 136 -4.93 -1.99 -10.18
CA VAL A 136 -5.37 -1.72 -11.54
C VAL A 136 -6.87 -1.98 -11.61
N VAL A 137 -7.64 -0.92 -11.88
CA VAL A 137 -9.10 -0.94 -11.88
C VAL A 137 -9.61 -0.84 -13.31
N CYS A 138 -10.47 -1.78 -13.71
CA CYS A 138 -11.23 -1.69 -14.94
C CYS A 138 -12.70 -1.38 -14.61
N ALA A 139 -13.32 -0.45 -15.33
CA ALA A 139 -14.71 -0.08 -15.13
C ALA A 139 -15.61 -0.65 -16.25
N SER A 140 -16.81 -1.11 -15.87
CA SER A 140 -17.86 -1.57 -16.79
C SER A 140 -19.22 -1.01 -16.35
N GLY A 141 -20.00 -0.46 -17.29
CA GLY A 141 -21.36 0.04 -17.00
C GLY A 141 -21.43 1.28 -16.11
N VAL A 142 -20.33 2.04 -15.98
CA VAL A 142 -20.30 3.27 -15.18
C VAL A 142 -20.83 4.45 -16.01
N SER A 143 -21.86 5.13 -15.51
CA SER A 143 -22.51 6.29 -16.14
C SER A 143 -21.62 7.55 -16.13
N GLY A 144 -22.01 8.59 -16.89
CA GLY A 144 -21.21 9.81 -17.08
C GLY A 144 -20.73 10.48 -15.79
N ASP A 145 -21.66 10.80 -14.87
CA ASP A 145 -21.33 11.47 -13.60
C ASP A 145 -20.49 10.58 -12.68
N ALA A 146 -20.76 9.27 -12.67
CA ALA A 146 -20.02 8.30 -11.88
C ALA A 146 -18.57 8.11 -12.38
N LYS A 147 -18.26 8.41 -13.66
CA LYS A 147 -16.89 8.34 -14.18
C LYS A 147 -15.97 9.37 -13.55
N ALA A 148 -16.47 10.58 -13.26
CA ALA A 148 -15.67 11.63 -12.63
C ALA A 148 -15.29 11.22 -11.19
N THR A 149 -16.27 10.75 -10.41
CA THR A 149 -16.04 10.24 -9.05
C THR A 149 -15.09 9.02 -9.06
N HIS A 150 -15.28 8.08 -9.99
CA HIS A 150 -14.40 6.92 -10.15
C HIS A 150 -12.96 7.33 -10.44
N LYS A 151 -12.76 8.28 -11.36
CA LYS A 151 -11.45 8.80 -11.72
C LYS A 151 -10.77 9.45 -10.51
N ALA A 152 -11.48 10.32 -9.79
CA ALA A 152 -10.97 10.98 -8.59
C ALA A 152 -10.61 9.97 -7.48
N ALA A 153 -11.42 8.94 -7.27
CA ALA A 153 -11.14 7.89 -6.29
C ALA A 153 -9.87 7.09 -6.67
N CYS A 154 -9.72 6.73 -7.95
CA CYS A 154 -8.50 6.09 -8.45
C CYS A 154 -7.26 6.97 -8.27
N GLU A 155 -7.35 8.25 -8.60
CA GLU A 155 -6.24 9.22 -8.45
C GLU A 155 -5.83 9.35 -6.99
N ARG A 156 -6.80 9.53 -6.07
CA ARG A 156 -6.54 9.57 -4.63
C ARG A 156 -5.83 8.30 -4.15
N LEU A 157 -6.25 7.13 -4.61
CA LEU A 157 -5.64 5.83 -4.26
C LEU A 157 -4.29 5.57 -4.93
N GLY A 158 -3.93 6.36 -5.94
CA GLY A 158 -2.84 6.04 -6.85
C GLY A 158 -3.08 4.77 -7.66
N ALA A 159 -4.35 4.39 -7.89
CA ALA A 159 -4.77 3.25 -8.70
C ALA A 159 -4.64 3.54 -10.20
N ALA A 160 -4.17 2.56 -10.97
CA ALA A 160 -4.15 2.64 -12.43
C ALA A 160 -5.54 2.34 -13.01
N GLN A 161 -5.97 3.12 -14.01
CA GLN A 161 -7.24 2.93 -14.69
C GLN A 161 -7.06 2.23 -16.04
N ALA A 162 -7.68 1.07 -16.20
CA ALA A 162 -7.68 0.30 -17.44
C ALA A 162 -8.95 0.59 -18.25
N LYS A 163 -8.78 1.23 -19.43
CA LYS A 163 -9.89 1.49 -20.35
C LYS A 163 -10.46 0.18 -20.92
N GLU A 164 -9.57 -0.72 -21.31
CA GLU A 164 -9.87 -2.07 -21.79
C GLU A 164 -9.35 -3.12 -20.81
N TRP A 165 -9.86 -4.35 -20.94
CA TRP A 165 -9.36 -5.47 -20.14
C TRP A 165 -7.90 -5.78 -20.47
N ARG A 166 -7.12 -6.11 -19.45
CA ARG A 166 -5.71 -6.50 -19.52
C ARG A 166 -5.42 -7.52 -18.42
N GLU A 167 -4.35 -8.28 -18.56
CA GLU A 167 -3.95 -9.31 -17.60
C GLU A 167 -3.53 -8.75 -16.22
N ASP A 168 -3.12 -7.48 -16.17
CA ASP A 168 -2.73 -6.79 -14.94
C ASP A 168 -3.91 -6.21 -14.17
N VAL A 169 -5.15 -6.34 -14.67
CA VAL A 169 -6.36 -5.84 -13.99
C VAL A 169 -6.57 -6.62 -12.69
N THR A 170 -6.68 -5.88 -11.59
CA THR A 170 -6.84 -6.44 -10.24
C THR A 170 -8.27 -6.38 -9.72
N HIS A 171 -9.09 -5.47 -10.24
CA HIS A 171 -10.47 -5.25 -9.80
C HIS A 171 -11.34 -4.83 -10.99
N LEU A 172 -12.52 -5.44 -11.13
CA LEU A 172 -13.58 -4.97 -12.00
C LEU A 172 -14.60 -4.18 -11.18
N VAL A 173 -14.81 -2.91 -11.52
CA VAL A 173 -15.81 -2.05 -10.89
C VAL A 173 -17.03 -1.93 -11.80
N THR A 174 -18.18 -2.40 -11.32
CA THR A 174 -19.45 -2.32 -12.05
C THR A 174 -20.66 -2.21 -11.11
N PRO A 175 -21.63 -1.32 -11.36
CA PRO A 175 -22.80 -1.18 -10.48
C PRO A 175 -23.76 -2.37 -10.56
N MET A 176 -23.76 -3.09 -11.68
CA MET A 176 -24.71 -4.16 -11.97
C MET A 176 -24.01 -5.32 -12.68
N MET A 177 -24.38 -6.55 -12.35
CA MET A 177 -23.88 -7.75 -13.03
C MET A 177 -24.49 -7.80 -14.44
N GLN A 178 -23.66 -7.55 -15.44
CA GLN A 178 -24.03 -7.63 -16.85
C GLN A 178 -23.04 -8.55 -17.57
N TRP A 179 -23.53 -9.36 -18.50
CA TRP A 179 -22.72 -10.28 -19.32
C TRP A 179 -21.91 -9.53 -20.38
N THR A 180 -21.06 -8.58 -19.96
CA THR A 180 -20.11 -7.89 -20.81
C THR A 180 -18.83 -8.72 -20.95
N PRO A 181 -18.02 -8.50 -22.01
CA PRO A 181 -16.71 -9.14 -22.13
C PRO A 181 -15.82 -8.92 -20.90
N LYS A 182 -15.82 -7.70 -20.33
CA LYS A 182 -15.05 -7.36 -19.11
C LYS A 182 -15.49 -8.18 -17.90
N PHE A 183 -16.80 -8.40 -17.74
CA PHE A 183 -17.34 -9.22 -16.65
C PHE A 183 -16.93 -10.69 -16.82
N LEU A 184 -17.05 -11.24 -18.02
CA LEU A 184 -16.61 -12.60 -18.32
C LEU A 184 -15.12 -12.80 -18.08
N TYR A 185 -14.29 -11.84 -18.49
CA TYR A 185 -12.85 -11.90 -18.21
C TYR A 185 -12.54 -11.84 -16.72
N ALA A 186 -13.25 -11.00 -15.95
CA ALA A 186 -13.06 -10.94 -14.51
C ALA A 186 -13.36 -12.28 -13.83
N LEU A 187 -14.46 -12.94 -14.22
CA LEU A 187 -14.77 -14.28 -13.72
C LEU A 187 -13.70 -15.31 -14.11
N GLY A 188 -13.28 -15.32 -15.38
CA GLY A 188 -12.28 -16.25 -15.89
C GLY A 188 -10.89 -16.07 -15.26
N SER A 189 -10.53 -14.85 -14.90
CA SER A 189 -9.27 -14.50 -14.23
C SER A 189 -9.35 -14.51 -12.71
N LEU A 190 -10.50 -14.87 -12.12
CA LEU A 190 -10.76 -14.81 -10.67
C LEU A 190 -10.48 -13.41 -10.07
N VAL A 191 -10.72 -12.37 -10.87
CA VAL A 191 -10.59 -10.99 -10.45
C VAL A 191 -11.87 -10.57 -9.71
N PRO A 192 -11.76 -9.97 -8.50
CA PRO A 192 -12.90 -9.47 -7.77
C PRO A 192 -13.78 -8.53 -8.60
N VAL A 193 -15.09 -8.78 -8.58
CA VAL A 193 -16.08 -7.89 -9.18
C VAL A 193 -16.82 -7.17 -8.07
N VAL A 194 -16.62 -5.86 -8.00
CA VAL A 194 -17.17 -5.00 -6.94
C VAL A 194 -17.98 -3.86 -7.53
N ASN A 195 -18.90 -3.32 -6.74
CA ASN A 195 -19.62 -2.12 -7.09
C ASN A 195 -18.79 -0.84 -6.82
N PRO A 196 -19.22 0.34 -7.30
CA PRO A 196 -18.46 1.58 -7.12
C PRO A 196 -18.22 2.01 -5.67
N LEU A 197 -19.00 1.50 -4.69
CA LEU A 197 -18.84 1.85 -3.28
C LEU A 197 -17.50 1.36 -2.73
N TRP A 198 -17.01 0.19 -3.18
CA TRP A 198 -15.72 -0.34 -2.73
C TRP A 198 -14.56 0.63 -3.00
N LEU A 199 -14.53 1.16 -4.22
CA LEU A 199 -13.49 2.10 -4.64
C LEU A 199 -13.60 3.44 -3.88
N HIS A 200 -14.84 3.88 -3.63
CA HIS A 200 -15.09 5.06 -2.81
C HIS A 200 -14.53 4.89 -1.39
N ASP A 201 -14.95 3.82 -0.68
CA ASP A 201 -14.51 3.56 0.70
C ASP A 201 -12.99 3.40 0.79
N ALA A 202 -12.38 2.69 -0.16
CA ALA A 202 -10.93 2.57 -0.26
C ALA A 202 -10.24 3.95 -0.38
N SER A 203 -10.83 4.87 -1.16
CA SER A 203 -10.29 6.23 -1.36
C SER A 203 -10.54 7.20 -0.20
N MET A 204 -11.30 6.77 0.80
CA MET A 204 -11.66 7.55 2.00
C MET A 204 -10.95 7.08 3.27
N ARG A 205 -10.02 6.10 3.18
CA ARG A 205 -9.18 5.69 4.32
C ARG A 205 -8.46 6.90 4.92
N THR A 206 -8.42 6.95 6.25
CA THR A 206 -7.82 8.07 6.99
C THR A 206 -6.60 7.65 7.80
N ALA A 207 -6.44 6.36 8.11
CA ALA A 207 -5.26 5.84 8.76
C ALA A 207 -4.50 4.85 7.86
N ILE A 208 -3.17 4.89 7.94
CA ILE A 208 -2.29 3.99 7.20
C ILE A 208 -2.42 2.54 7.70
N SER A 209 -2.92 2.34 8.92
CA SER A 209 -3.26 1.04 9.49
C SER A 209 -4.58 0.47 8.96
N ASP A 210 -5.43 1.28 8.33
CA ASP A 210 -6.68 0.80 7.77
C ASP A 210 -6.36 -0.03 6.52
N PRO A 211 -6.77 -1.32 6.45
CA PRO A 211 -6.57 -2.12 5.25
C PRO A 211 -7.44 -1.61 4.09
N LEU A 212 -7.23 -2.15 2.88
CA LEU A 212 -8.26 -2.04 1.85
C LEU A 212 -9.54 -2.73 2.33
N PRO A 213 -10.73 -2.23 1.95
CA PRO A 213 -11.98 -2.90 2.28
C PRO A 213 -11.99 -4.33 1.71
N ASP A 214 -12.53 -5.28 2.49
CA ASP A 214 -12.68 -6.66 2.02
C ASP A 214 -13.63 -6.70 0.83
N VAL A 215 -13.12 -7.15 -0.32
CA VAL A 215 -13.89 -7.27 -1.57
C VAL A 215 -15.07 -8.24 -1.44
N ASN A 216 -15.06 -9.12 -0.45
CA ASN A 216 -16.11 -10.12 -0.22
C ASN A 216 -17.25 -9.61 0.67
N ASP A 217 -17.15 -8.40 1.23
CA ASP A 217 -18.27 -7.79 1.96
C ASP A 217 -19.47 -7.63 1.03
N ALA A 218 -20.62 -8.16 1.44
CA ALA A 218 -21.83 -8.22 0.64
C ALA A 218 -22.29 -6.83 0.14
N LYS A 219 -21.97 -5.74 0.85
CA LYS A 219 -22.30 -4.38 0.42
C LYS A 219 -21.56 -3.95 -0.84
N TYR A 220 -20.47 -4.63 -1.19
CA TYR A 220 -19.67 -4.37 -2.40
C TYR A 220 -20.06 -5.27 -3.57
N ALA A 221 -20.98 -6.22 -3.38
CA ALA A 221 -21.49 -7.01 -4.50
C ALA A 221 -22.24 -6.10 -5.51
N PRO A 222 -21.98 -6.24 -6.82
CA PRO A 222 -22.82 -5.59 -7.83
C PRO A 222 -24.25 -6.11 -7.80
N THR A 223 -25.21 -5.27 -8.20
CA THR A 223 -26.61 -5.67 -8.23
C THR A 223 -26.84 -6.77 -9.28
N PRO A 224 -27.52 -7.88 -8.95
CA PRO A 224 -27.87 -8.90 -9.93
C PRO A 224 -28.79 -8.36 -11.04
N PRO A 225 -28.81 -8.99 -12.23
CA PRO A 225 -29.80 -8.67 -13.25
C PRO A 225 -31.22 -8.93 -12.77
N ALA A 226 -32.16 -8.10 -13.21
CA ALA A 226 -33.58 -8.26 -12.89
C ALA A 226 -34.06 -9.67 -13.26
N GLY A 227 -34.67 -10.37 -12.30
CA GLY A 227 -35.16 -11.75 -12.47
C GLY A 227 -34.23 -12.84 -11.89
N ALA A 228 -33.01 -12.52 -11.48
CA ALA A 228 -32.17 -13.42 -10.69
C ALA A 228 -32.69 -13.49 -9.25
N ARG A 229 -33.53 -14.49 -8.92
CA ARG A 229 -33.89 -14.79 -7.53
C ARG A 229 -32.64 -15.32 -6.80
N ALA A 230 -32.33 -14.75 -5.64
CA ALA A 230 -31.50 -15.44 -4.66
C ALA A 230 -32.29 -16.68 -4.22
N GLU A 231 -31.81 -17.88 -4.54
CA GLU A 231 -32.36 -19.09 -3.94
C GLU A 231 -32.01 -19.05 -2.44
N SER A 232 -32.97 -18.59 -1.64
CA SER A 232 -32.92 -18.68 -0.19
C SER A 232 -33.15 -20.14 0.21
N GLY A 233 -32.14 -20.75 0.80
CA GLY A 233 -32.29 -22.01 1.52
C GLY A 233 -31.92 -23.23 0.69
N LEU A 234 -30.71 -23.72 0.91
CA LEU A 234 -30.45 -25.16 0.85
C LEU A 234 -31.35 -25.80 1.91
N ASP A 235 -32.58 -26.16 1.52
CA ASP A 235 -33.44 -27.03 2.31
C ASP A 235 -32.69 -28.36 2.46
N ALA A 236 -32.06 -28.53 3.62
CA ALA A 236 -31.68 -29.83 4.11
C ALA A 236 -32.96 -30.67 4.24
N ARG A 237 -33.25 -31.46 3.21
CA ARG A 237 -34.28 -32.50 3.25
C ARG A 237 -33.68 -33.85 2.89
N VAL A 238 -33.56 -34.63 3.96
CA VAL A 238 -33.62 -36.09 4.11
C VAL A 238 -32.40 -36.88 3.62
#